data_AF-A0A3P9C4H4-F1
#
_entry.id   AF-A0A3P9C4H4-F1
#
_cell.length_a   1.000
_cell.length_b   1.000
_cell.length_c   1.000
_cell.angle_alpha   90.00
_cell.angle_beta   90.00
_cell.angle_gamma   90.00
#
_symmetry.space_group_name_H-M   'P 1'
#
loop_
_entity.id
_entity.type
_entity.pdbx_description
1 polymer ?
#
loop_
_entity_poly.entity_id
_entity_poly.type
_entity_poly.pdbx_seq_one_letter_code
_entity_poly.pdbx_strand_id
1 'polypeptide(L)'
;GDKIKEKLTPILNLLTESCRAHRETRHYIRKYILPPLRNVSQRPEEGTTVKSRLIRLMTHLDTDLKHCAADLIFVLCKENSRFVKYTGYGNAAGLLATRGLLGGQGPRTSDTQYSSDSDSDTEEYRQVKDRINPVTGRVEAEQPDPMEGMTEEEKEEEAKRLIMLFNKLSDNIIQPMGVDEEGKLVPMSGLKENPLSEEARSESEN
;
A
#
# COMPACT_ATOMS: atom_id res chain seq x y z
N GLY A 1 -9.74 6.43 27.19
CA GLY A 1 -9.41 6.99 25.86
C GLY A 1 -8.90 8.41 26.00
N ASP A 2 -9.68 9.28 26.63
CA ASP A 2 -9.55 10.74 26.51
C ASP A 2 -8.21 11.32 26.98
N LYS A 3 -7.62 10.79 28.06
CA LYS A 3 -6.32 11.27 28.58
C LYS A 3 -5.14 11.04 27.63
N ILE A 4 -5.24 10.11 26.67
CA ILE A 4 -4.14 9.84 25.72
C ILE A 4 -4.16 10.86 24.59
N LYS A 5 -5.35 11.16 24.06
CA LYS A 5 -5.55 12.16 23.01
C LYS A 5 -5.04 13.53 23.46
N GLU A 6 -5.52 14.02 24.59
CA GLU A 6 -5.18 15.34 25.13
C GLU A 6 -3.67 15.51 25.37
N LYS A 7 -2.96 14.42 25.70
CA LYS A 7 -1.51 14.45 25.92
C LYS A 7 -0.71 14.32 24.63
N LEU A 8 -1.11 13.44 23.71
CA LEU A 8 -0.33 13.12 22.52
C LEU A 8 -0.56 14.11 21.38
N THR A 9 -1.80 14.52 21.13
CA THR A 9 -2.14 15.43 20.03
C THR A 9 -1.29 16.71 20.00
N PRO A 10 -1.14 17.49 21.10
CA PRO A 10 -0.32 18.69 21.07
C PRO A 10 1.17 18.40 20.80
N ILE A 11 1.69 17.28 21.32
CA ILE A 11 3.09 16.87 21.11
C ILE A 11 3.30 16.49 19.65
N LEU A 12 2.40 15.67 19.07
CA LEU A 12 2.49 15.25 17.68
C LEU A 12 2.39 16.45 16.73
N ASN A 13 1.48 17.39 16.99
CA ASN A 13 1.34 18.60 16.18
C ASN A 13 2.58 19.48 16.26
N LEU A 14 3.11 19.72 17.46
CA LEU A 14 4.34 20.51 17.63
C LEU A 14 5.52 19.89 16.88
N LEU A 15 5.71 18.57 17.01
CA LEU A 15 6.77 17.86 16.30
C LEU A 15 6.58 17.93 14.78
N THR A 16 5.34 17.80 14.31
CA THR A 16 5.02 17.83 12.88
C THR A 16 5.32 19.21 12.29
N GLU A 17 4.85 20.29 12.90
CA GLU A 17 5.13 21.66 12.46
C GLU A 17 6.61 22.00 12.54
N SER A 18 7.29 21.57 13.62
CA SER A 18 8.74 21.74 13.75
C SER A 18 9.51 21.01 12.64
N CYS A 19 9.05 19.82 12.23
CA CYS A 19 9.64 19.06 11.12
C CYS A 19 9.35 19.70 9.75
N ARG A 20 8.22 20.38 9.57
CA ARG A 20 7.93 21.15 8.36
C ARG A 20 8.85 22.37 8.27
N ALA A 21 8.94 23.14 9.36
CA ALA A 21 9.69 24.38 9.41
C ALA A 21 11.22 24.19 9.35
N HIS A 22 11.77 23.16 10.01
CA HIS A 22 13.22 22.99 10.16
C HIS A 22 13.71 21.64 9.62
N ARG A 23 14.54 21.71 8.56
CA ARG A 23 15.16 20.54 7.92
C ARG A 23 15.99 19.71 8.90
N GLU A 24 16.80 20.35 9.74
CA GLU A 24 17.68 19.68 10.69
C GLU A 24 16.88 18.92 11.76
N THR A 25 15.82 19.55 12.29
CA THR A 25 14.90 18.93 13.24
C THR A 25 14.23 17.69 12.63
N ARG A 26 13.73 17.80 11.39
CA ARG A 26 13.15 16.68 10.67
C ARG A 26 14.16 15.55 10.47
N HIS A 27 15.40 15.87 10.08
CA HIS A 27 16.45 14.87 9.88
C HIS A 27 16.81 14.15 11.19
N TYR A 28 16.96 14.91 12.28
CA TYR A 28 17.21 14.38 13.62
C TYR A 28 16.07 13.46 14.05
N ILE A 29 14.82 13.92 14.05
CA ILE A 29 13.66 13.14 14.47
C ILE A 29 13.49 11.89 13.58
N ARG A 30 13.70 12.01 12.27
CA ARG A 30 13.66 10.86 11.34
C ARG A 30 14.65 9.78 11.75
N LYS A 31 15.87 10.14 12.16
CA LYS A 31 16.89 9.17 12.61
C LYS A 31 16.42 8.33 13.82
N TYR A 32 15.62 8.91 14.72
CA TYR A 32 15.11 8.21 15.90
C TYR A 32 13.79 7.47 15.64
N ILE A 33 12.85 8.08 14.91
CA ILE A 33 11.52 7.50 14.68
C ILE A 33 11.51 6.54 13.49
N LEU A 34 12.18 6.88 12.39
CA LEU A 34 12.19 6.13 11.13
C LEU A 34 13.64 5.77 10.71
N PRO A 35 14.36 4.98 11.52
CA PRO A 35 15.69 4.50 11.11
C PRO A 35 15.58 3.69 9.81
N PRO A 36 16.66 3.61 9.01
CA PRO A 36 16.70 2.77 7.81
C PRO A 36 16.25 1.33 8.12
N LEU A 37 15.34 0.79 7.30
CA LEU A 37 14.75 -0.53 7.52
C LEU A 37 15.82 -1.61 7.30
N ARG A 38 16.02 -2.49 8.28
CA ARG A 38 16.91 -3.65 8.16
C ARG A 38 16.18 -4.98 8.19
N ASN A 39 15.08 -5.03 8.95
CA ASN A 39 14.22 -6.20 9.05
C ASN A 39 12.81 -5.80 8.58
N VAL A 40 12.30 -6.56 7.62
CA VAL A 40 10.98 -6.39 7.02
C VAL A 40 10.17 -7.69 7.07
N SER A 41 10.48 -8.59 8.02
CA SER A 41 9.74 -9.84 8.19
C SER A 41 8.44 -9.66 8.97
N GLN A 42 8.39 -8.66 9.85
CA GLN A 42 7.22 -8.33 10.68
C GLN A 42 6.46 -7.14 10.10
N ARG A 43 5.16 -7.05 10.41
CA ARG A 43 4.36 -5.91 9.96
C ARG A 43 4.86 -4.61 10.61
N PRO A 44 4.72 -3.45 9.93
CA PRO A 44 5.20 -2.19 10.46
C PRO A 44 4.61 -1.79 11.83
N GLU A 45 3.36 -2.18 12.10
CA GLU A 45 2.64 -1.96 13.35
C GLU A 45 3.03 -2.94 14.47
N GLU A 46 3.65 -4.08 14.12
CA GLU A 46 4.13 -5.08 15.07
C GLU A 46 5.46 -4.61 15.68
N GLY A 47 5.58 -4.72 17.00
CA GLY A 47 6.78 -4.34 17.74
C GLY A 47 6.60 -3.22 18.77
N THR A 48 7.69 -2.96 19.49
CA THR A 48 7.72 -2.08 20.67
C THR A 48 8.35 -0.71 20.40
N THR A 49 8.92 -0.52 19.21
CA THR A 49 9.58 0.73 18.79
C THR A 49 8.59 1.90 18.71
N VAL A 50 9.11 3.14 18.75
CA VAL A 50 8.29 4.34 18.58
C VAL A 50 7.60 4.32 17.21
N LYS A 51 8.30 3.88 16.15
CA LYS A 51 7.72 3.65 14.82
C LYS A 51 6.47 2.78 14.91
N SER A 52 6.60 1.55 15.42
CA SER A 52 5.51 0.58 15.44
C SER A 52 4.32 1.08 16.27
N ARG A 53 4.59 1.79 17.38
CA ARG A 53 3.55 2.45 18.19
C ARG A 53 2.81 3.53 17.41
N LEU A 54 3.52 4.39 16.67
CA LEU A 54 2.90 5.44 15.86
C LEU A 54 2.09 4.86 14.71
N ILE A 55 2.58 3.80 14.05
CA ILE A 55 1.85 3.13 12.98
C ILE A 55 0.55 2.50 13.52
N ARG A 56 0.58 1.90 14.71
CA ARG A 56 -0.66 1.43 15.38
C ARG A 56 -1.64 2.56 15.69
N LEU A 57 -1.17 3.78 15.94
CA LEU A 57 -2.06 4.92 16.14
C LEU A 57 -2.76 5.35 14.85
N MET A 58 -2.18 5.08 13.67
CA MET A 58 -2.79 5.41 12.37
C MET A 58 -4.09 4.63 12.09
N THR A 59 -4.35 3.55 12.83
CA THR A 59 -5.57 2.74 12.75
C THR A 59 -6.42 2.82 14.01
N HIS A 60 -6.16 3.82 14.88
CA HIS A 60 -6.96 4.08 16.08
C HIS A 60 -8.37 4.62 15.73
N LEU A 61 -9.33 4.39 16.63
CA LEU A 61 -10.74 4.81 16.45
C LEU A 61 -10.92 6.34 16.50
N ASP A 62 -10.12 7.01 17.31
CA ASP A 62 -10.10 8.49 17.37
C ASP A 62 -9.45 9.06 16.11
N THR A 63 -10.23 9.78 15.32
CA THR A 63 -9.83 10.35 14.03
C THR A 63 -8.70 11.36 14.17
N ASP A 64 -8.73 12.22 15.20
CA ASP A 64 -7.72 13.25 15.39
C ASP A 64 -6.37 12.63 15.70
N LEU A 65 -6.34 11.67 16.63
CA LEU A 65 -5.10 10.97 16.99
C LEU A 65 -4.53 10.18 15.80
N LYS A 66 -5.40 9.51 15.04
CA LYS A 66 -5.05 8.83 13.79
C LYS A 66 -4.42 9.79 12.78
N HIS A 67 -5.04 10.95 12.56
CA HIS A 67 -4.56 11.94 11.62
C HIS A 67 -3.22 12.55 12.06
N CYS A 68 -3.08 12.94 13.33
CA CYS A 68 -1.82 13.48 13.86
C CYS A 68 -0.65 12.47 13.75
N ALA A 69 -0.90 11.19 14.07
CA ALA A 69 0.13 10.16 13.97
C ALA A 69 0.55 9.93 12.51
N ALA A 70 -0.43 9.80 11.61
CA ALA A 70 -0.18 9.60 10.19
C ALA A 70 0.53 10.81 9.56
N ASP A 71 0.17 12.03 9.96
CA ASP A 71 0.74 13.26 9.44
C ASP A 71 2.21 13.44 9.83
N LEU A 72 2.56 13.16 11.09
CA LEU A 72 3.95 13.19 11.54
C LEU A 72 4.83 12.26 10.70
N ILE A 73 4.40 11.01 10.51
CA ILE A 73 5.15 10.03 9.72
C ILE A 73 5.25 10.47 8.25
N PHE A 74 4.19 11.05 7.68
CA PHE A 74 4.19 11.56 6.32
C PHE A 74 5.20 12.71 6.12
N VAL A 75 5.24 13.68 7.04
CA VAL A 75 6.22 14.78 7.03
C VAL A 75 7.65 14.26 7.20
N LEU A 76 7.87 13.29 8.10
CA LEU A 76 9.19 12.65 8.25
C LEU A 76 9.63 11.92 6.97
N CYS A 77 8.68 11.46 6.17
CA CYS A 77 8.90 10.88 4.84
C CYS A 77 9.02 11.92 3.73
N LYS A 78 9.08 13.22 4.05
CA LYS A 78 9.06 14.32 3.06
C LYS A 78 7.86 14.24 2.12
N GLU A 79 6.73 13.76 2.63
CA GLU A 79 5.44 13.78 1.92
C GLU A 79 5.47 13.02 0.59
N ASN A 80 6.29 11.97 0.49
CA ASN A 80 6.48 11.19 -0.73
C ASN A 80 6.14 9.69 -0.55
N SER A 81 6.30 8.92 -1.64
CA SER A 81 6.07 7.47 -1.69
C SER A 81 6.82 6.63 -0.64
N ARG A 82 7.91 7.14 -0.04
CA ARG A 82 8.61 6.49 1.10
C ARG A 82 7.69 6.31 2.30
N PHE A 83 6.61 7.08 2.40
CA PHE A 83 5.59 6.87 3.42
C PHE A 83 5.09 5.42 3.43
N VAL A 84 4.71 4.88 2.26
CA VAL A 84 4.18 3.51 2.12
C VAL A 84 5.23 2.46 2.50
N LYS A 85 6.51 2.67 2.15
CA LYS A 85 7.62 1.80 2.56
C LYS A 85 7.70 1.61 4.08
N TYR A 86 7.46 2.67 4.86
CA TYR A 86 7.58 2.61 6.31
C TYR A 86 6.31 2.16 7.03
N THR A 87 5.14 2.39 6.44
CA THR A 87 3.83 2.17 7.10
C THR A 87 3.07 0.96 6.56
N GLY A 88 3.33 0.53 5.32
CA GLY A 88 2.46 -0.37 4.57
C GLY A 88 1.21 0.35 4.07
N TYR A 89 0.78 0.05 2.85
CA TYR A 89 -0.35 0.73 2.22
C TYR A 89 -1.65 0.53 3.01
N GLY A 90 -1.84 -0.62 3.68
CA GLY A 90 -3.01 -0.85 4.54
C GLY A 90 -3.16 0.20 5.64
N ASN A 91 -2.08 0.51 6.36
CA ASN A 91 -2.09 1.55 7.40
C ASN A 91 -2.14 2.97 6.79
N ALA A 92 -1.47 3.16 5.64
CA ALA A 92 -1.40 4.45 4.95
C ALA A 92 -2.69 4.87 4.25
N ALA A 93 -3.51 3.91 3.82
CA ALA A 93 -4.64 4.12 2.92
C ALA A 93 -5.61 5.18 3.45
N GLY A 94 -5.89 5.19 4.76
CA GLY A 94 -6.75 6.20 5.36
C GLY A 94 -6.25 7.63 5.17
N LEU A 95 -4.95 7.87 5.35
CA LEU A 95 -4.36 9.19 5.15
C LEU A 95 -4.30 9.53 3.65
N LEU A 96 -3.85 8.58 2.83
CA LEU A 96 -3.76 8.75 1.37
C LEU A 96 -5.13 9.08 0.76
N ALA A 97 -6.20 8.44 1.25
CA ALA A 97 -7.59 8.74 0.89
C ALA A 97 -7.95 10.19 1.16
N THR A 98 -7.74 10.64 2.41
CA THR A 98 -8.07 12.00 2.80
C THR A 98 -7.26 13.07 2.08
N ARG A 99 -6.08 12.72 1.56
CA ARG A 99 -5.22 13.61 0.77
C ARG A 99 -5.41 13.49 -0.74
N GLY A 100 -6.29 12.62 -1.23
CA GLY A 100 -6.49 12.39 -2.66
C GLY A 100 -5.31 11.69 -3.36
N LEU A 101 -4.48 10.96 -2.60
CA LEU A 101 -3.24 10.30 -3.07
C LEU A 101 -3.39 8.78 -3.25
N LEU A 102 -4.61 8.22 -3.20
CA LEU A 102 -4.84 6.78 -3.35
C LEU A 102 -4.54 6.24 -4.75
N GLY A 103 -4.79 7.04 -5.79
CA GLY A 103 -4.87 6.57 -7.17
C GLY A 103 -3.54 6.47 -7.92
N GLY A 104 -2.39 6.50 -7.23
CA GLY A 104 -1.07 6.48 -7.90
C GLY A 104 -0.79 7.67 -8.82
N GLN A 105 -1.72 8.63 -8.94
CA GLN A 105 -1.48 9.91 -9.59
C GLN A 105 -0.31 10.54 -8.86
N GLY A 106 0.82 10.63 -9.55
CA GLY A 106 2.05 11.24 -9.06
C GLY A 106 1.74 12.59 -8.43
N PRO A 107 2.63 13.09 -7.53
CA PRO A 107 2.37 14.30 -6.79
C PRO A 107 1.89 15.37 -7.76
N ARG A 108 0.62 15.81 -7.61
CA ARG A 108 0.27 17.14 -8.08
C ARG A 108 1.34 18.01 -7.49
N THR A 109 2.07 18.71 -8.34
CA THR A 109 3.18 19.57 -8.03
C THR A 109 2.76 20.57 -6.94
N SER A 110 2.74 20.13 -5.69
CA SER A 110 2.87 21.00 -4.56
C SER A 110 4.33 21.40 -4.59
N ASP A 111 4.56 22.70 -4.52
CA ASP A 111 5.87 23.33 -4.37
C ASP A 111 6.59 22.75 -3.14
N THR A 112 7.13 21.54 -3.28
CA THR A 112 7.61 20.74 -2.17
C THR A 112 8.97 21.29 -1.79
N GLN A 113 9.02 21.96 -0.63
CA GLN A 113 10.22 22.51 0.02
C GLN A 113 11.19 21.40 0.51
N TYR A 114 11.24 20.27 -0.18
CA TYR A 114 11.96 19.08 0.24
C TYR A 114 13.02 18.72 -0.80
N SER A 115 14.29 18.72 -0.37
CA SER A 115 15.41 18.26 -1.21
C SER A 115 15.21 16.80 -1.64
N SER A 116 15.44 16.54 -2.94
CA SER A 116 15.21 15.26 -3.63
C SER A 116 16.05 14.09 -3.11
N ASP A 117 17.14 14.35 -2.39
CA ASP A 117 18.30 13.45 -2.50
C ASP A 117 18.67 12.72 -1.19
N SER A 118 17.92 11.68 -0.83
CA SER A 118 18.41 10.73 0.18
C SER A 118 17.78 9.36 -0.05
N ASP A 119 18.55 8.48 -0.68
CA ASP A 119 18.27 7.07 -0.68
C ASP A 119 18.38 6.53 0.76
N SER A 120 17.33 5.88 1.22
CA SER A 120 17.22 5.31 2.56
C SER A 120 17.14 3.79 2.52
N ASP A 121 17.29 3.21 1.33
CA ASP A 121 17.31 1.78 1.13
C ASP A 121 18.64 1.25 1.67
N THR A 122 18.55 0.38 2.68
CA THR A 122 19.69 -0.39 3.16
C THR A 122 19.96 -1.53 2.17
N GLU A 123 21.15 -2.10 2.23
CA GLU A 123 21.50 -3.24 1.38
C GLU A 123 20.56 -4.43 1.63
N GLU A 124 20.21 -4.67 2.90
CA GLU A 124 19.26 -5.71 3.29
C GLU A 124 17.86 -5.46 2.71
N TYR A 125 17.41 -4.20 2.68
CA TYR A 125 16.11 -3.85 2.11
C TYR A 125 16.08 -4.03 0.59
N ARG A 126 17.17 -3.69 -0.11
CA ARG A 126 17.25 -3.81 -1.58
C ARG A 126 17.12 -5.26 -2.04
N GLN A 127 17.71 -6.20 -1.30
CA GLN A 127 17.68 -7.63 -1.64
C GLN A 127 16.28 -8.25 -1.59
N VAL A 128 15.40 -7.69 -0.76
CA VAL A 128 14.04 -8.24 -0.54
C VAL A 128 12.93 -7.33 -1.05
N LYS A 129 13.27 -6.17 -1.63
CA LYS A 129 12.33 -5.13 -2.04
C LYS A 129 11.21 -5.67 -2.93
N ASP A 130 11.54 -6.56 -3.86
CA ASP A 130 10.60 -7.15 -4.82
C ASP A 130 9.67 -8.19 -4.18
N ARG A 131 10.01 -8.68 -2.98
CA ARG A 131 9.23 -9.66 -2.22
C ARG A 131 8.37 -9.02 -1.12
N ILE A 132 8.48 -7.71 -0.93
CA ILE A 132 7.69 -6.99 0.07
C ILE A 132 6.29 -6.77 -0.49
N ASN A 133 5.27 -7.23 0.23
CA ASN A 133 3.90 -6.90 -0.08
C ASN A 133 3.66 -5.41 0.27
N PRO A 134 3.29 -4.55 -0.70
CA PRO A 134 3.12 -3.12 -0.46
C PRO A 134 1.97 -2.81 0.49
N VAL A 135 0.97 -3.69 0.60
CA VAL A 135 -0.17 -3.54 1.52
C VAL A 135 0.26 -3.77 2.96
N THR A 136 0.95 -4.89 3.22
CA THR A 136 1.32 -5.29 4.58
C THR A 136 2.66 -4.73 5.03
N GLY A 137 3.49 -4.22 4.10
CA GLY A 137 4.80 -3.64 4.40
C GLY A 137 5.82 -4.66 4.91
N ARG A 138 5.58 -5.96 4.68
CA ARG A 138 6.46 -7.07 5.08
C ARG A 138 6.73 -8.01 3.90
N VAL A 139 7.79 -8.79 4.02
CA VAL A 139 8.04 -9.95 3.16
C VAL A 139 7.07 -11.05 3.56
N GLU A 140 6.27 -11.51 2.60
CA GLU A 140 5.36 -12.64 2.81
C GLU A 140 6.01 -13.93 2.35
N ALA A 141 5.63 -15.05 2.98
CA ALA A 141 6.00 -16.35 2.47
C ALA A 141 5.33 -16.55 1.12
N GLU A 142 6.02 -17.20 0.19
CA GLU A 142 5.42 -17.63 -1.07
C GLU A 142 4.24 -18.54 -0.73
N GLN A 143 3.04 -18.11 -1.16
CA GLN A 143 1.86 -18.94 -1.04
C GLN A 143 1.93 -20.03 -2.12
N PRO A 144 1.53 -21.27 -1.80
CA PRO A 144 1.41 -22.30 -2.82
C PRO A 144 0.45 -21.82 -3.92
N ASP A 145 0.69 -22.27 -5.15
CA ASP A 145 -0.20 -21.94 -6.25
C ASP A 145 -1.57 -22.57 -5.97
N PRO A 146 -2.66 -21.78 -5.91
CA PRO A 146 -4.00 -22.31 -5.65
C PRO A 146 -4.46 -23.33 -6.70
N MET A 147 -3.83 -23.37 -7.87
CA MET A 147 -4.11 -24.32 -8.95
C MET A 147 -3.19 -25.55 -8.93
N GLU A 148 -2.25 -25.64 -7.98
CA GLU A 148 -1.33 -26.77 -7.86
C GLU A 148 -2.08 -28.06 -7.53
N GLY A 149 -1.90 -29.10 -8.35
CA GLY A 149 -2.57 -30.39 -8.19
C GLY A 149 -3.96 -30.50 -8.83
N MET A 150 -4.49 -29.42 -9.43
CA MET A 150 -5.71 -29.49 -10.25
C MET A 150 -5.41 -30.00 -11.67
N THR A 151 -6.28 -30.85 -12.18
CA THR A 151 -6.30 -31.23 -13.59
C THR A 151 -6.75 -30.07 -14.48
N GLU A 152 -6.45 -30.14 -15.77
CA GLU A 152 -6.81 -29.05 -16.68
C GLU A 152 -8.34 -28.84 -16.80
N GLU A 153 -9.10 -29.93 -16.73
CA GLU A 153 -10.58 -29.88 -16.70
C GLU A 153 -11.09 -29.17 -15.44
N GLU A 154 -10.52 -29.48 -14.26
CA GLU A 154 -10.88 -28.79 -13.00
C GLU A 154 -10.52 -27.31 -13.03
N LYS A 155 -9.40 -26.94 -13.66
CA LYS A 155 -9.02 -25.52 -13.83
C LYS A 155 -10.02 -24.78 -14.71
N GLU A 156 -10.48 -25.40 -15.80
CA GLU A 156 -11.51 -24.81 -16.67
C GLU A 156 -12.85 -24.64 -15.94
N GLU A 157 -13.25 -25.63 -15.13
CA GLU A 157 -14.48 -25.54 -14.33
C GLU A 157 -14.41 -24.41 -13.30
N GLU A 158 -13.30 -24.28 -12.57
CA GLU A 158 -13.12 -23.20 -11.60
C GLU A 158 -13.05 -21.83 -12.29
N ALA A 159 -12.45 -21.74 -13.50
CA ALA A 159 -12.47 -20.52 -14.31
C ALA A 159 -13.89 -20.11 -14.72
N LYS A 160 -14.71 -21.07 -15.19
CA LYS A 160 -16.14 -20.84 -15.50
C LYS A 160 -16.91 -20.37 -14.26
N ARG A 161 -16.64 -20.98 -13.10
CA ARG A 161 -17.23 -20.58 -11.83
C ARG A 161 -16.85 -19.15 -11.44
N LEU A 162 -15.59 -18.75 -11.63
CA LEU A 162 -15.08 -17.42 -11.34
C LEU A 162 -15.72 -16.34 -12.22
N ILE A 163 -15.89 -16.62 -13.51
CA ILE A 163 -16.64 -15.75 -14.44
C ILE A 163 -18.09 -15.58 -13.97
N MET A 164 -18.75 -16.67 -13.58
CA MET A 164 -20.12 -16.63 -13.07
C MET A 164 -20.23 -15.79 -11.79
N LEU A 165 -19.26 -15.90 -10.88
CA LEU A 165 -19.16 -15.09 -9.66
C LEU A 165 -19.00 -13.59 -9.99
N PHE A 166 -18.15 -13.23 -10.95
CA PHE A 166 -18.00 -11.84 -11.39
C PHE A 166 -19.28 -11.28 -12.02
N ASN A 167 -19.94 -12.03 -12.89
CA ASN A 167 -21.19 -11.63 -13.52
C ASN A 167 -22.30 -11.42 -12.47
N LYS A 168 -22.43 -12.35 -11.52
CA LYS A 168 -23.37 -12.22 -10.39
C LYS A 168 -23.06 -11.00 -9.52
N LEU A 169 -21.78 -10.64 -9.36
CA LEU A 169 -21.39 -9.43 -8.63
C LEU A 169 -21.81 -8.18 -9.40
N SER A 170 -21.60 -8.14 -10.73
CA SER A 170 -21.97 -7.01 -11.59
C SER A 170 -23.47 -6.71 -11.66
N ASP A 171 -24.32 -7.71 -11.38
CA ASP A 171 -25.77 -7.53 -11.28
C ASP A 171 -26.21 -6.84 -9.96
N ASN A 172 -25.29 -6.64 -9.02
CA ASN A 172 -25.54 -6.00 -7.72
C ASN A 172 -24.94 -4.57 -7.67
N ILE A 173 -24.98 -3.94 -6.50
CA ILE A 173 -24.45 -2.58 -6.25
C ILE A 173 -22.92 -2.49 -6.53
N ILE A 174 -22.20 -3.61 -6.54
CA ILE A 174 -20.74 -3.66 -6.65
C ILE A 174 -20.34 -3.97 -8.10
N GLN A 175 -19.65 -3.04 -8.75
CA GLN A 175 -19.15 -3.23 -10.11
C GLN A 175 -17.68 -3.69 -10.09
N PRO A 176 -17.34 -4.88 -10.66
CA PRO A 176 -15.95 -5.31 -10.77
C PRO A 176 -15.16 -4.42 -11.73
N MET A 177 -13.90 -4.13 -11.38
CA MET A 177 -13.00 -3.26 -12.12
C MET A 177 -11.73 -4.02 -12.50
N GLY A 178 -11.19 -3.73 -13.67
CA GLY A 178 -9.92 -4.23 -14.19
C GLY A 178 -8.96 -3.07 -14.46
N VAL A 179 -7.73 -3.40 -14.84
CA VAL A 179 -6.71 -2.43 -15.23
C VAL A 179 -6.45 -2.61 -16.72
N ASP A 180 -6.61 -1.55 -17.52
CA ASP A 180 -6.29 -1.58 -18.95
C ASP A 180 -4.77 -1.48 -19.20
N GLU A 181 -4.36 -1.57 -20.48
CA GLU A 181 -2.94 -1.46 -20.89
C GLU A 181 -2.30 -0.11 -20.48
N GLU A 182 -3.12 0.91 -20.23
CA GLU A 182 -2.71 2.24 -19.80
C GLU A 182 -2.62 2.37 -18.27
N GLY A 183 -2.93 1.30 -17.53
CA GLY A 183 -2.90 1.28 -16.07
C GLY A 183 -4.12 1.92 -15.41
N LYS A 184 -5.18 2.21 -16.18
CA LYS A 184 -6.39 2.86 -15.69
C LYS A 184 -7.44 1.85 -15.28
N LEU A 185 -8.16 2.17 -14.21
CA LEU A 185 -9.27 1.36 -13.73
C LEU A 185 -10.46 1.49 -14.67
N VAL A 186 -10.84 0.38 -15.31
CA VAL A 186 -11.99 0.28 -16.21
C VAL A 186 -12.96 -0.79 -15.71
N PRO A 187 -14.28 -0.61 -15.87
CA PRO A 187 -15.22 -1.65 -15.50
C PRO A 187 -14.99 -2.94 -16.29
N MET A 188 -15.00 -4.06 -15.59
CA MET A 188 -14.98 -5.40 -16.18
C MET A 188 -16.38 -5.70 -16.71
N SER A 189 -16.78 -5.00 -17.78
CA SER A 189 -18.08 -5.20 -18.41
C SER A 189 -18.04 -6.49 -19.23
N GLY A 190 -18.73 -7.53 -18.76
CA GLY A 190 -19.01 -8.73 -19.55
C GLY A 190 -17.79 -9.57 -19.91
N LEU A 191 -17.32 -10.39 -18.96
CA LEU A 191 -16.70 -11.67 -19.29
C LEU A 191 -17.82 -12.60 -19.80
N LYS A 192 -18.46 -12.24 -20.92
CA LYS A 192 -19.34 -13.13 -21.65
C LYS A 192 -18.41 -14.00 -22.48
N GLU A 193 -18.24 -15.25 -22.05
CA GLU A 193 -17.73 -16.37 -22.85
C GLU A 193 -16.83 -15.94 -24.02
N ASN A 194 -15.61 -15.49 -23.74
CA ASN A 194 -14.56 -15.74 -24.71
C ASN A 194 -14.03 -17.12 -24.33
N PRO A 195 -14.44 -18.20 -25.04
CA PRO A 195 -13.69 -19.43 -24.96
C PRO A 195 -12.25 -19.07 -25.29
N LEU A 196 -11.33 -19.56 -24.46
CA LEU A 196 -9.90 -19.57 -24.73
C LEU A 196 -9.70 -19.75 -26.23
N SER A 197 -9.02 -18.79 -26.84
CA SER A 197 -8.58 -18.79 -28.23
C SER A 197 -8.36 -20.21 -28.76
N GLU A 198 -9.27 -20.68 -29.60
CA GLU A 198 -8.98 -21.73 -30.58
C GLU A 198 -7.95 -21.18 -31.56
N GLU A 199 -6.70 -21.04 -31.11
CA GLU A 199 -5.54 -20.82 -31.98
C GLU A 199 -4.45 -21.83 -31.63
N ALA A 200 -4.86 -23.09 -31.46
CA ALA A 200 -3.98 -24.23 -31.66
C ALA A 200 -4.15 -24.72 -33.11
N ARG A 201 -3.36 -24.12 -34.01
CA ARG A 201 -2.86 -24.71 -35.25
C ARG A 201 -3.90 -25.19 -36.26
N SER A 202 -4.38 -24.26 -37.09
CA SER A 202 -4.61 -24.55 -38.51
C SER A 202 -3.27 -24.61 -39.26
N GLU A 203 -2.44 -25.62 -38.95
CA GLU A 203 -1.39 -26.09 -39.88
C GLU A 203 -1.85 -27.42 -40.48
N SER A 204 -2.76 -27.34 -41.44
CA SER A 204 -2.89 -28.38 -42.48
C SER A 204 -3.72 -27.84 -43.64
N GLU A 205 -3.08 -27.10 -44.55
CA GLU A 205 -3.48 -27.03 -45.96
C GLU A 205 -2.31 -26.50 -46.80
N ASN A 206 -1.37 -27.40 -47.10
CA ASN A 206 -0.78 -27.66 -48.43
C ASN A 206 0.34 -28.70 -48.34
#